data_AF-A0A246FQS2-F1
#
_entry.id   AF-A0A246FQS2-F1
#
_cell.length_a   1.000
_cell.length_b   1.000
_cell.length_c   1.000
_cell.angle_alpha   90.00
_cell.angle_beta   90.00
_cell.angle_gamma   90.00
#
_symmetry.space_group_name_H-M   'P 1'
#
loop_
_entity.id
_entity.type
_entity.pdbx_description
1 polymer ?
#
loop_
_entity_poly.entity_id
_entity_poly.type
_entity_poly.pdbx_seq_one_letter_code
_entity_poly.pdbx_strand_id
1 'polypeptide(L)' 'MQPLETIPTPADLRTLLPHGAISSIARSLKMSHAAVSKALQKAKPAHPAVAQAVRLIKEAGSQAVQHDLNLLNQ' A
#
# COMPACT_ATOMS: atom_id res chain seq x y z
N MET A 1 29.96 -16.74 -11.16
CA MET A 1 29.05 -16.52 -10.01
C MET A 1 27.91 -15.67 -10.53
N GLN A 2 26.70 -16.21 -10.66
CA GLN A 2 25.52 -15.44 -11.05
C GLN A 2 25.01 -14.67 -9.82
N PRO A 3 24.61 -13.39 -9.94
CA PRO A 3 23.98 -12.68 -8.83
C PRO A 3 22.65 -13.37 -8.52
N LEU A 4 22.44 -13.69 -7.26
CA LEU A 4 21.16 -14.17 -6.76
C LEU A 4 20.14 -13.04 -6.97
N GLU A 5 19.29 -13.15 -7.99
CA GLU A 5 18.11 -12.30 -8.11
C GLU A 5 17.25 -12.59 -6.89
N THR A 6 17.40 -11.73 -5.88
CA THR A 6 16.61 -11.79 -4.66
C THR A 6 15.20 -11.44 -5.08
N ILE A 7 14.40 -12.47 -5.39
CA ILE A 7 12.97 -12.35 -5.63
C ILE A 7 12.42 -11.58 -4.43
N PRO A 8 11.91 -10.34 -4.59
CA PRO A 8 11.41 -9.60 -3.45
C PRO A 8 10.28 -10.43 -2.86
N THR A 9 10.51 -10.88 -1.64
CA THR A 9 9.53 -11.49 -0.74
C THR A 9 8.22 -10.73 -0.94
N PRO A 10 7.06 -11.41 -1.14
CA PRO A 10 5.85 -10.84 -1.71
C PRO A 10 5.65 -9.43 -1.20
N ALA A 11 5.85 -8.46 -2.10
CA ALA A 11 6.02 -7.04 -1.77
C ALA A 11 5.05 -6.67 -0.65
N ASP A 12 5.58 -6.52 0.55
CA ASP A 12 4.78 -6.35 1.75
C ASP A 12 3.93 -5.12 1.48
N LEU A 13 2.61 -5.26 1.35
CA LEU A 13 1.72 -4.16 0.90
C LEU A 13 1.92 -2.89 1.74
N ARG A 14 2.42 -3.07 2.96
CA ARG A 14 2.86 -2.05 3.91
C ARG A 14 3.92 -1.10 3.36
N THR A 15 4.82 -1.57 2.51
CA THR A 15 5.91 -0.78 1.89
C THR A 15 5.41 0.10 0.75
N LEU A 16 4.31 -0.29 0.11
CA LEU A 16 3.67 0.45 -0.98
C LEU A 16 2.65 1.48 -0.48
N LEU A 17 2.26 1.36 0.79
CA LEU A 17 1.29 2.25 1.39
C LEU A 17 1.91 3.60 1.75
N PRO A 18 1.19 4.72 1.54
CA PRO A 18 1.65 6.03 1.99
C PRO A 18 1.76 6.06 3.52
N HIS A 19 2.67 6.91 4.03
CA HIS A 19 2.84 7.09 5.47
C HIS A 19 1.50 7.45 6.13
N GLY A 20 1.15 6.75 7.21
CA GLY A 20 -0.11 6.93 7.92
C GLY A 20 -1.32 6.18 7.34
N ALA A 21 -1.19 5.50 6.20
CA ALA A 21 -2.30 4.75 5.61
C ALA A 21 -2.82 3.64 6.54
N ILE A 22 -1.94 2.93 7.25
CA ILE A 22 -2.34 1.91 8.23
C ILE A 22 -3.25 2.51 9.31
N SER A 23 -2.91 3.71 9.80
CA SER A 23 -3.73 4.45 10.78
C SER A 23 -5.07 4.89 10.22
N SER A 24 -5.08 5.37 8.97
CA SER A 24 -6.30 5.75 8.27
C SER A 24 -7.22 4.55 8.07
N ILE A 25 -6.69 3.41 7.59
CA ILE A 25 -7.44 2.16 7.40
C ILE A 25 -7.98 1.64 8.75
N ALA A 26 -7.14 1.64 9.79
CA ALA A 26 -7.54 1.24 11.13
C ALA A 26 -8.72 2.06 11.65
N ARG A 27 -8.67 3.39 11.48
CA ARG A 27 -9.75 4.30 11.86
C ARG A 27 -11.01 4.07 11.05
N SER A 28 -10.90 3.97 9.73
CA SER A 28 -12.02 3.77 8.81
C SER A 28 -12.73 2.44 9.02
N LEU A 29 -11.99 1.37 9.29
CA LEU A 29 -12.55 0.03 9.52
C LEU A 29 -12.83 -0.27 10.99
N LYS A 30 -12.58 0.68 11.91
CA LYS A 30 -12.66 0.49 13.37
C LYS A 30 -11.88 -0.75 13.84
N MET A 31 -10.70 -0.97 13.25
CA MET A 31 -9.81 -2.10 13.55
C MET A 31 -8.57 -1.64 14.30
N SER A 32 -7.94 -2.55 15.06
CA SER A 32 -6.64 -2.25 15.66
C SER A 32 -5.53 -2.20 14.60
N HIS A 33 -4.51 -1.38 14.85
CA HIS A 33 -3.31 -1.31 14.02
C HIS A 33 -2.68 -2.70 13.79
N ALA A 34 -2.64 -3.53 14.84
CA ALA A 34 -2.10 -4.89 14.77
C ALA A 34 -2.94 -5.79 13.84
N ALA A 35 -4.27 -5.67 13.87
CA ALA A 35 -5.15 -6.43 12.99
C ALA A 35 -4.98 -6.01 11.52
N VAL A 36 -4.86 -4.71 11.24
CA VAL A 36 -4.57 -4.19 9.89
C VAL A 36 -3.20 -4.69 9.42
N SER A 37 -2.17 -4.56 10.24
CA SER A 37 -0.81 -5.01 9.91
C SER A 37 -0.76 -6.52 9.62
N LYS A 38 -1.46 -7.33 10.43
CA LYS A 38 -1.56 -8.78 10.24
C LYS A 38 -2.34 -9.14 8.98
N ALA A 39 -3.40 -8.39 8.67
CA ALA A 39 -4.17 -8.58 7.44
C ALA A 39 -3.32 -8.26 6.20
N LEU A 40 -2.54 -7.18 6.23
CA LEU A 40 -1.62 -6.81 5.16
C LEU A 40 -0.48 -7.82 4.98
N GLN A 41 0.11 -8.29 6.08
CA GLN A 41 1.13 -9.34 6.05
C GLN A 41 0.60 -10.65 5.44
N LYS A 42 -0.67 -10.98 5.70
CA LYS A 42 -1.32 -12.15 5.09
C LYS A 42 -1.76 -11.92 3.65
N ALA A 43 -1.74 -10.67 3.17
CA ALA A 43 -2.09 -10.24 1.81
C ALA A 43 -3.39 -10.88 1.25
N LYS A 44 -4.38 -11.15 2.11
CA LYS A 44 -5.63 -11.79 1.66
C LYS A 44 -6.53 -10.76 0.98
N PRO A 45 -6.79 -10.86 -0.34
CA PRO A 45 -7.56 -9.84 -1.07
C PRO A 45 -9.03 -9.73 -0.61
N ALA A 46 -9.58 -10.80 -0.03
CA ALA A 46 -10.92 -10.79 0.56
C ALA A 46 -11.02 -10.00 1.88
N HIS A 47 -9.89 -9.59 2.48
CA HIS A 47 -9.91 -8.85 3.74
C HIS A 47 -10.13 -7.35 3.49
N PRO A 48 -11.06 -6.68 4.20
CA PRO A 48 -11.40 -5.28 3.94
C PRO A 48 -10.20 -4.33 4.08
N ALA A 49 -9.30 -4.60 5.04
CA ALA A 49 -8.06 -3.82 5.18
C ALA A 49 -7.11 -3.91 3.97
N VAL A 50 -7.04 -5.07 3.31
CA VAL A 50 -6.21 -5.26 2.11
C VAL A 50 -6.86 -4.55 0.91
N ALA A 51 -8.19 -4.66 0.76
CA ALA A 51 -8.92 -3.95 -0.29
C ALA A 51 -8.80 -2.42 -0.16
N GLN A 52 -8.89 -1.89 1.07
CA GLN A 52 -8.67 -0.48 1.39
C GLN A 52 -7.22 -0.06 1.09
N ALA A 53 -6.24 -0.85 1.52
CA ALA A 53 -4.83 -0.58 1.24
C ALA A 53 -4.56 -0.49 -0.26
N VAL A 54 -5.03 -1.46 -1.06
CA VAL A 54 -4.88 -1.44 -2.52
C VAL A 54 -5.53 -0.21 -3.14
N ARG A 55 -6.69 0.22 -2.64
CA ARG A 55 -7.34 1.44 -3.11
C ARG A 55 -6.49 2.68 -2.84
N LEU A 56 -5.98 2.83 -1.61
CA LEU A 56 -5.13 3.95 -1.23
C LEU A 56 -3.83 4.00 -2.03
N ILE A 57 -3.22 2.85 -2.32
CA ILE A 57 -2.02 2.77 -3.18
C ILE A 57 -2.33 3.31 -4.57
N LYS A 58 -3.48 2.93 -5.16
CA LYS A 58 -3.90 3.41 -6.49
C LYS A 58 -4.19 4.91 -6.49
N GLU A 59 -4.88 5.41 -5.47
CA GLU A 59 -5.19 6.83 -5.33
C GLU A 59 -3.91 7.68 -5.17
N ALA A 60 -2.99 7.24 -4.32
CA ALA A 60 -1.70 7.92 -4.12
C ALA A 60 -0.85 7.91 -5.39
N GLY A 61 -0.80 6.80 -6.12
CA GLY A 61 -0.10 6.71 -7.41
C GLY A 61 -0.70 7.65 -8.47
N SER A 62 -2.04 7.74 -8.53
CA SER A 62 -2.73 8.66 -9.44
C SER A 62 -2.38 10.13 -9.15
N GLN A 63 -2.33 10.51 -7.86
CA GLN A 63 -1.94 11.86 -7.45
C GLN A 63 -0.49 12.19 -7.82
N ALA A 64 0.43 11.23 -7.67
CA ALA A 64 1.82 11.42 -8.08
C ALA A 64 1.94 11.65 -9.60
N VAL A 65 1.23 10.86 -10.40
CA VAL A 65 1.19 11.03 -11.87
C VAL A 65 0.59 12.39 -12.25
N GLN A 66 -0.46 12.84 -11.56
CA GLN A 66 -1.06 14.14 -11.83
C GLN A 66 -0.11 15.29 -11.49
N HIS A 67 0.65 15.17 -10.40
CA HIS A 67 1.68 16.12 -10.03
C HIS A 67 2.78 16.19 -11.10
N ASP A 68 3.30 15.04 -11.53
CA ASP A 68 4.34 14.97 -12.56
C ASP A 68 3.86 15.54 -13.90
N LEU A 69 2.62 15.25 -14.30
CA LEU A 69 2.02 15.81 -15.51
C LEU A 69 1.86 17.33 -15.43
N ASN A 70 1.57 17.88 -14.25
CA ASN A 70 1.50 19.31 -14.04
C ASN A 70 2.88 19.97 -14.18
N LEU A 71 3.95 19.31 -13.69
CA LEU A 71 5.33 19.78 -13.86
C LEU A 71 5.81 19.74 -15.31
N LEU A 72 5.40 18.73 -16.09
CA LEU A 72 5.76 18.61 -17.51
C LEU A 72 5.05 19.63 -18.42
N ASN A 73 3.92 20.19 -17.97
CA ASN A 73 3.15 21.19 -18.70
C ASN A 73 3.53 22.65 -18.34
N GLN A 74 4.59 22.86 -17.55
CA GLN A 74 5.18 24.19 -17.29
C GLN A 74 6.38 24.45 -18.19
#